data_AF-A0A971C2S8-F1
#
_entry.id   AF-A0A971C2S8-F1
#
_cell.length_a   1.000
_cell.length_b   1.000
_cell.length_c   1.000
_cell.angle_alpha   90.00
_cell.angle_beta   90.00
_cell.angle_gamma   90.00
#
_symmetry.space_group_name_H-M   'P 1'
#
loop_
_entity.id
_entity.type
_entity.pdbx_description
1 polymer ?
#
loop_
_entity_poly.entity_id
_entity_poly.type
_entity_poly.pdbx_seq_one_letter_code
_entity_poly.pdbx_strand_id
1 'polypeptide(L)'
;NLEDSYSILTVRDFGRAWRRRTARIILKKSVVSEVELENITHQIWETSGQDVDEMITVFYLPGMDTNSVAYSFGSCMKDGVARVSYR
;
A
#
# COMPACT_ATOMS: atom_id res chain seq x y z
N ASN A 1 -8.05 -0.36 15.44
CA ASN A 1 -6.71 0.04 14.98
C ASN A 1 -6.50 -0.46 13.56
N LEU A 2 -6.25 0.44 12.60
CA LEU A 2 -5.87 0.03 11.24
C LEU A 2 -4.55 -0.76 11.21
N GLU A 3 -3.66 -0.54 12.19
CA GLU A 3 -2.43 -1.35 12.36
C GLU A 3 -2.71 -2.84 12.57
N ASP A 4 -3.92 -3.19 13.02
CA ASP A 4 -4.32 -4.59 13.17
C ASP A 4 -4.93 -5.19 11.90
N SER A 5 -5.22 -4.40 10.84
CA SER A 5 -5.90 -4.90 9.64
C SER A 5 -4.95 -5.43 8.55
N TYR A 6 -3.65 -5.15 8.65
CA TYR A 6 -2.63 -5.59 7.70
C TYR A 6 -1.29 -5.89 8.37
N SER A 7 -0.34 -6.39 7.59
CA SER A 7 1.06 -6.55 7.99
C SER A 7 1.96 -6.12 6.84
N ILE A 8 2.96 -5.29 7.14
CA ILE A 8 3.94 -4.85 6.15
C ILE A 8 4.95 -5.98 5.94
N LEU A 9 5.06 -6.45 4.70
CA LEU A 9 6.01 -7.48 4.32
C LEU A 9 7.37 -6.86 4.01
N THR A 10 7.36 -5.82 3.18
CA THR A 10 8.57 -5.10 2.77
C THR A 10 8.23 -3.66 2.41
N VAL A 11 9.13 -2.73 2.70
CA VAL A 11 9.13 -1.39 2.13
C VAL A 11 10.38 -1.24 1.28
N ARG A 12 10.21 -0.93 0.00
CA ARG A 12 11.32 -0.78 -0.96
C ARG A 12 11.35 0.63 -1.52
N ASP A 13 12.50 1.26 -1.41
CA ASP A 13 12.80 2.52 -2.06
C ASP A 13 13.45 2.25 -3.43
N PHE A 14 12.98 2.94 -4.48
CA PHE A 14 13.54 2.82 -5.83
C PHE A 14 14.64 3.85 -6.13
N GLY A 15 15.09 4.57 -5.10
CA GLY A 15 16.23 5.49 -5.17
C GLY A 15 15.86 6.88 -5.69
N ARG A 16 16.80 7.80 -5.53
CA ARG A 16 16.62 9.26 -5.76
C ARG A 16 16.04 9.63 -7.12
N ALA A 17 16.24 8.80 -8.15
CA ALA A 17 15.79 9.08 -9.51
C ALA A 17 14.28 8.82 -9.72
N TRP A 18 13.67 7.89 -8.97
CA TRP A 18 12.26 7.56 -9.15
C TRP A 18 11.34 8.26 -8.14
N ARG A 19 11.90 8.76 -7.02
CA ARG A 19 11.14 9.40 -5.93
C ARG A 19 9.84 8.63 -5.63
N ARG A 20 9.94 7.31 -5.63
CA ARG A 20 8.82 6.39 -5.42
C ARG A 20 9.23 5.35 -4.41
N ARG A 21 8.32 5.06 -3.49
CA ARG A 21 8.47 3.98 -2.52
C ARG A 21 7.31 3.02 -2.66
N THR A 22 7.57 1.74 -2.42
CA THR A 22 6.55 0.70 -2.49
C THR A 22 6.53 -0.10 -1.21
N ALA A 23 5.39 -0.10 -0.53
CA ALA A 23 5.08 -1.05 0.53
C ALA A 23 4.35 -2.25 -0.06
N ARG A 24 4.81 -3.46 0.26
CA ARG A 24 4.05 -4.69 0.04
C ARG A 24 3.44 -5.08 1.37
N ILE A 25 2.12 -5.29 1.40
CA ILE A 25 1.41 -5.61 2.63
C ILE A 25 0.47 -6.79 2.42
N ILE A 26 0.29 -7.59 3.45
CA ILE A 26 -0.74 -8.63 3.51
C ILE A 26 -1.89 -8.18 4.40
N LEU A 27 -3.11 -8.24 3.90
CA LEU A 27 -4.33 -7.98 4.66
C LEU A 27 -4.58 -9.15 5.60
N LYS A 28 -5.16 -8.89 6.78
CA LYS A 28 -5.54 -9.95 7.74
C LYS A 28 -6.94 -10.51 7.51
N LYS A 29 -7.74 -9.89 6.64
CA LYS A 29 -9.09 -10.33 6.26
C LYS A 29 -9.25 -10.39 4.74
N SER A 30 -10.11 -11.30 4.28
CA SER A 30 -10.33 -11.53 2.84
C SER A 30 -11.38 -10.60 2.21
N VAL A 31 -12.21 -9.94 3.02
CA VAL A 31 -13.22 -8.98 2.57
C VAL A 31 -12.83 -7.60 3.07
N VAL A 32 -12.40 -6.74 2.16
CA VAL A 32 -11.98 -5.35 2.39
C VAL A 32 -12.74 -4.43 1.44
N SER A 33 -13.17 -3.27 1.91
CA SER A 33 -13.76 -2.25 1.04
C SER A 33 -12.68 -1.38 0.38
N GLU A 34 -13.05 -0.69 -0.70
CA GLU A 34 -12.17 0.29 -1.35
C GLU A 34 -11.71 1.39 -0.36
N VAL A 35 -12.65 1.91 0.43
CA VAL A 35 -12.38 2.92 1.46
C VAL A 35 -11.38 2.41 2.50
N GLU A 36 -11.42 1.13 2.88
CA GLU A 36 -10.42 0.56 3.78
C GLU A 36 -9.03 0.50 3.13
N LEU A 37 -8.96 0.13 1.85
CA LEU A 37 -7.71 0.11 1.09
C LEU A 37 -7.13 1.53 0.91
N GLU A 38 -7.97 2.53 0.68
CA GLU A 38 -7.58 3.94 0.63
C GLU A 38 -7.02 4.42 1.97
N ASN A 39 -7.72 4.12 3.07
CA ASN A 39 -7.27 4.49 4.42
C ASN A 39 -5.92 3.85 4.78
N ILE A 40 -5.72 2.57 4.44
CA ILE A 40 -4.42 1.90 4.64
C ILE A 40 -3.33 2.57 3.79
N THR A 41 -3.64 2.87 2.53
CA THR A 41 -2.70 3.55 1.62
C THR A 41 -2.29 4.92 2.15
N HIS A 42 -3.26 5.70 2.62
CA HIS A 42 -3.00 7.01 3.21
C HIS A 42 -2.14 6.92 4.47
N GLN A 43 -2.46 6.01 5.40
CA GLN A 43 -1.69 5.84 6.64
C GLN A 43 -0.24 5.41 6.36
N ILE A 44 -0.02 4.52 5.38
CA ILE A 44 1.33 4.14 4.97
C ILE A 44 2.09 5.33 4.37
N TRP A 45 1.40 6.19 3.61
CA TRP A 45 1.99 7.42 3.09
C TRP A 45 2.32 8.44 4.19
N GLU A 46 1.45 8.64 5.18
CA GLU A 46 1.72 9.54 6.31
C GLU A 46 2.95 9.11 7.11
N THR A 47 3.10 7.81 7.32
CA THR A 47 4.21 7.27 8.12
C THR A 47 5.52 7.14 7.36
N SER A 48 5.44 6.84 6.06
CA SER A 48 6.59 6.36 5.29
C SER A 48 6.63 6.87 3.85
N GLY A 49 5.84 7.86 3.46
CA GLY A 49 5.71 8.30 2.06
C GLY A 49 5.83 9.80 1.80
N GLN A 50 5.95 10.65 2.82
CA GLN A 50 5.96 12.11 2.64
C GLN A 50 7.23 12.65 1.95
N ASP A 51 8.33 11.91 1.99
CA ASP A 51 9.62 12.29 1.38
C ASP A 51 9.75 11.87 -0.10
N VAL A 52 8.79 11.13 -0.64
CA VAL A 52 8.74 10.67 -2.03
C VAL A 52 7.62 11.36 -2.81
N ASP A 53 7.71 11.38 -4.14
CA ASP A 53 6.65 11.93 -5.00
C ASP A 53 5.41 11.04 -5.00
N GLU A 54 5.61 9.73 -4.88
CA GLU A 54 4.54 8.73 -4.87
C GLU A 54 4.85 7.55 -3.92
N MET A 55 3.89 7.22 -3.07
CA MET A 55 3.88 5.99 -2.29
C MET A 55 2.91 4.99 -2.91
N ILE A 56 3.42 3.81 -3.28
CA ILE A 56 2.61 2.70 -3.77
C ILE A 56 2.43 1.67 -2.66
N THR A 57 1.21 1.20 -2.48
CA THR A 57 0.86 0.09 -1.60
C THR A 57 0.40 -1.09 -2.44
N VAL A 58 1.07 -2.23 -2.33
CA VAL A 58 0.68 -3.47 -3.01
C VAL A 58 -0.02 -4.36 -2.00
N PHE A 59 -1.29 -4.67 -2.28
CA PHE A 59 -2.14 -5.45 -1.38
C PHE A 59 -2.17 -6.92 -1.78
N TYR A 60 -2.02 -7.80 -0.79
CA TYR A 60 -2.26 -9.24 -0.90
C TYR A 60 -3.31 -9.65 0.12
N LEU A 61 -4.20 -10.58 -0.25
CA LEU A 61 -5.17 -11.18 0.67
C LEU A 61 -4.51 -12.28 1.53
N PRO A 62 -5.12 -12.66 2.67
CA PRO A 62 -4.68 -13.81 3.44
C PRO A 62 -4.52 -15.06 2.56
N GLY A 63 -3.37 -15.73 2.67
CA GLY A 63 -3.09 -16.98 1.95
C GLY A 63 -2.66 -16.83 0.50
N MET A 64 -2.58 -15.61 -0.06
CA MET A 64 -2.00 -15.40 -1.39
C MET A 64 -0.49 -15.63 -1.38
N ASP A 65 0.04 -16.24 -2.45
CA ASP A 65 1.47 -16.18 -2.74
C ASP A 65 1.85 -14.74 -3.10
N THR A 66 2.60 -14.11 -2.21
CA THR A 66 2.97 -12.70 -2.36
C THR A 66 3.95 -12.48 -3.52
N ASN A 67 4.55 -13.52 -4.10
CA ASN A 67 5.36 -13.44 -5.31
C ASN A 67 4.52 -13.50 -6.60
N SER A 68 3.21 -13.68 -6.49
CA SER A 68 2.26 -13.74 -7.61
C SER A 68 1.57 -12.39 -7.86
N VAL A 69 0.47 -12.41 -8.61
CA VAL A 69 -0.37 -11.24 -8.92
C VAL A 69 -0.95 -10.66 -7.62
N ALA A 70 -0.85 -9.35 -7.46
CA ALA A 70 -1.43 -8.63 -6.33
C ALA A 70 -2.97 -8.57 -6.44
N TYR A 71 -3.63 -8.47 -5.28
CA TYR A 71 -5.08 -8.28 -5.22
C TYR A 71 -5.50 -6.88 -5.69
N SER A 72 -4.79 -5.86 -5.22
CA SER A 72 -5.02 -4.47 -5.58
C SER A 72 -3.77 -3.62 -5.36
N PHE A 73 -3.81 -2.39 -5.86
CA PHE A 73 -2.76 -1.39 -5.72
C PHE A 73 -3.34 -0.09 -5.20
N GLY A 74 -2.74 0.44 -4.14
CA GLY A 74 -2.94 1.79 -3.67
C GLY A 74 -1.84 2.73 -4.15
N SER A 75 -2.18 3.98 -4.40
CA SER A 75 -1.23 5.06 -4.66
C SER A 75 -1.59 6.29 -3.85
N CYS A 76 -0.61 6.94 -3.24
CA CYS A 76 -0.76 8.26 -2.63
C CYS A 76 0.36 9.17 -3.14
N MET A 77 -0.02 10.28 -3.75
CA MET A 77 0.92 11.29 -4.23
C MET A 77 1.19 12.32 -3.11
N LYS A 78 2.04 13.30 -3.39
CA LYS A 78 2.28 14.44 -2.48
C LYS A 78 1.06 15.29 -2.14
N ASP A 79 -0.05 15.12 -2.85
CA ASP A 79 -1.32 15.76 -2.53
C ASP A 79 -2.05 15.11 -1.34
N GLY A 80 -1.54 13.97 -0.85
CA GLY A 80 -2.15 13.22 0.25
C GLY A 80 -3.44 12.50 -0.15
N VAL A 81 -3.78 12.43 -1.44
CA VAL A 81 -5.00 11.76 -1.90
C VAL A 81 -4.68 10.31 -2.23
N ALA A 82 -5.12 9.40 -1.36
CA ALA A 82 -5.04 7.96 -1.61
C ALA A 82 -6.05 7.54 -2.67
N ARG A 83 -5.62 6.66 -3.57
CA ARG A 83 -6.45 6.06 -4.62
C ARG A 83 -6.17 4.57 -4.69
N VAL A 84 -7.18 3.80 -5.06
CA VAL A 84 -7.07 2.35 -5.21
C VAL A 84 -7.40 1.95 -6.64
N SER A 85 -6.68 0.95 -7.14
CA SER A 85 -6.94 0.30 -8.42
C SER A 85 -6.88 -1.21 -8.25
N TYR A 86 -7.84 -1.90 -8.87
CA TYR A 86 -7.91 -3.35 -8.90
C TYR A 86 -7.22 -3.87 -10.16
N ARG A 87 -6.68 -5.09 -10.10
CA ARG A 87 -6.17 -5.81 -11.26
C ARG A 87 -7.00 -7.04 -11.57
#